data_AF-A0A7S0W4J9-F1
#
_entry.id   AF-A0A7S0W4J9-F1
#
_cell.length_a   1.000
_cell.length_b   1.000
_cell.length_c   1.000
_cell.angle_alpha   90.00
_cell.angle_beta   90.00
_cell.angle_gamma   90.00
#
_symmetry.space_group_name_H-M   'P 1'
#
loop_
_entity.id
_entity.type
_entity.pdbx_description
1 polymer ?
#
loop_
_entity_poly.entity_id
_entity_poly.type
_entity_poly.pdbx_seq_one_letter_code
_entity_poly.pdbx_strand_id
1 'polypeptide(L)'
;FVALFRTWSICPVAALSLCLLSQEYKVACLLTASIGGRIQTLPPEEAVALLVQLDRLVQIIEAPLFVPLRLHLLEPAVHPYLVKALYSVLMLLPQGEAFETLRRRLKSVPVSSMLRLYPSP
;
A
#
# COMPACT_ATOMS: atom_id res chain seq x y z
N PHE A 1 -17.05 0.02 6.38
CA PHE A 1 -16.17 0.78 5.48
C PHE A 1 -16.60 2.25 5.33
N VAL A 2 -17.73 2.56 4.69
CA VAL A 2 -18.12 3.94 4.33
C VAL A 2 -18.17 4.93 5.51
N ALA A 3 -18.74 4.53 6.65
CA ALA A 3 -18.82 5.38 7.84
C ALA A 3 -17.44 5.72 8.44
N LEU A 4 -16.51 4.75 8.45
CA LEU A 4 -15.14 4.94 8.95
C LEU A 4 -14.26 5.65 7.91
N PHE A 5 -14.49 5.43 6.62
CA PHE A 5 -13.69 6.04 5.56
C PHE A 5 -13.78 7.56 5.57
N ARG A 6 -14.97 8.14 5.80
CA ARG A 6 -15.15 9.60 5.88
C ARG A 6 -14.35 10.24 7.01
N THR A 7 -14.34 9.65 8.20
CA THR A 7 -13.60 10.17 9.35
C THR A 7 -12.09 9.92 9.21
N TRP A 8 -11.70 8.79 8.63
CA TRP A 8 -10.29 8.42 8.45
C TRP A 8 -9.62 9.16 7.28
N SER A 9 -10.40 9.71 6.33
CA SER A 9 -9.88 10.50 5.19
C SER A 9 -9.19 11.81 5.60
N ILE A 10 -9.36 12.25 6.85
CA ILE A 10 -8.61 13.38 7.43
C ILE A 10 -7.11 13.05 7.45
N CYS A 11 -6.75 11.77 7.65
CA CYS A 11 -5.39 11.27 7.56
C CYS A 11 -5.27 10.28 6.38
N PRO A 12 -4.60 10.65 5.28
CA PRO A 12 -4.63 9.85 4.06
C PRO A 12 -3.97 8.48 4.25
N VAL A 13 -2.97 8.36 5.13
CA VAL A 13 -2.34 7.08 5.46
C VAL A 13 -3.27 6.20 6.30
N ALA A 14 -4.05 6.77 7.21
CA ALA A 14 -5.06 6.01 7.94
C ALA A 14 -6.15 5.47 6.99
N ALA A 15 -6.66 6.31 6.09
CA ALA A 15 -7.60 5.89 5.06
C ALA A 15 -7.02 4.76 4.19
N LEU A 16 -5.73 4.86 3.82
CA LEU A 16 -5.02 3.81 3.10
C LEU A 16 -4.97 2.50 3.90
N SER A 17 -4.60 2.54 5.18
CA SER A 17 -4.61 1.37 6.08
C SER A 17 -5.98 0.71 6.14
N LEU A 18 -7.05 1.50 6.25
CA LEU A 18 -8.42 1.01 6.27
C LEU A 18 -8.80 0.35 4.94
N CYS A 19 -8.45 0.95 3.80
CA CYS A 19 -8.67 0.35 2.48
C CYS A 19 -7.94 -0.98 2.33
N LEU A 20 -6.68 -1.07 2.74
CA LEU A 20 -5.90 -2.30 2.70
C LEU A 20 -6.51 -3.39 3.60
N LEU A 21 -6.95 -3.03 4.81
CA LEU A 21 -7.59 -3.94 5.75
C LEU A 21 -8.95 -4.44 5.27
N SER A 22 -9.75 -3.55 4.69
CA SER A 22 -11.09 -3.85 4.15
C SER A 22 -11.07 -4.43 2.74
N GLN A 23 -9.88 -4.68 2.18
CA GLN A 23 -9.68 -5.27 0.86
C GLN A 23 -10.16 -4.39 -0.32
N GLU A 24 -10.33 -3.09 -0.07
CA GLU A 24 -10.68 -2.07 -1.07
C GLU A 24 -9.44 -1.60 -1.83
N TYR A 25 -8.78 -2.53 -2.55
CA TYR A 25 -7.47 -2.31 -3.16
C TYR A 25 -7.46 -1.28 -4.28
N LYS A 26 -8.57 -1.14 -5.03
CA LYS A 26 -8.71 -0.12 -6.06
C LYS A 26 -8.65 1.29 -5.45
N VAL A 27 -9.35 1.49 -4.33
CA VAL A 27 -9.34 2.76 -3.60
C VAL A 27 -7.97 2.99 -2.96
N ALA A 28 -7.35 1.95 -2.39
CA ALA A 28 -5.98 2.04 -1.88
C ALA A 28 -4.99 2.56 -2.93
N CYS A 29 -5.05 2.04 -4.17
CA CYS A 29 -4.20 2.49 -5.26
C CYS A 29 -4.43 3.96 -5.66
N LEU A 30 -5.67 4.44 -5.60
CA LEU A 30 -5.98 5.85 -5.88
C LEU A 30 -5.47 6.76 -4.74
N LEU A 31 -5.61 6.32 -3.49
CA LEU A 31 -5.10 7.04 -2.32
C LEU A 31 -3.58 7.15 -2.35
N THR A 32 -2.85 6.11 -2.74
CA THR A 32 -1.38 6.19 -2.86
C THR A 32 -0.95 7.23 -3.88
N ALA A 33 -1.65 7.36 -5.01
CA ALA A 33 -1.35 8.40 -5.99
C ALA A 33 -1.63 9.81 -5.43
N SER A 34 -2.74 9.98 -4.71
CA SER A 34 -3.07 11.25 -4.03
C SER A 34 -2.03 11.61 -2.95
N ILE A 35 -1.56 10.64 -2.16
CA ILE A 35 -0.51 10.84 -1.16
C ILE A 35 0.78 11.31 -1.83
N GLY A 36 1.17 10.71 -2.96
CA GLY A 36 2.35 11.15 -3.72
C GLY A 36 2.27 12.61 -4.17
N GLY A 37 1.11 13.03 -4.66
CA GLY A 37 0.87 14.44 -4.99
C GLY A 37 0.96 15.37 -3.77
N ARG A 38 0.40 14.95 -2.62
CA ARG A 38 0.45 15.73 -1.38
C ARG A 38 1.87 15.91 -0.85
N ILE A 39 2.72 14.88 -0.94
CA ILE A 39 4.12 14.96 -0.50
C ILE A 39 4.88 16.08 -1.26
N GLN A 40 4.55 16.32 -2.53
CA GLN A 40 5.20 17.36 -3.34
C GLN A 40 4.70 18.77 -3.01
N THR A 41 3.44 18.91 -2.61
CA THR A 41 2.79 20.22 -2.39
C THR A 41 2.86 20.70 -0.94
N LEU A 42 3.02 19.78 0.01
CA LEU A 42 3.02 20.11 1.44
C LEU A 42 4.36 20.70 1.90
N PRO A 43 4.36 21.48 3.00
CA PRO A 43 5.59 21.89 3.66
C PRO A 43 6.46 20.68 4.04
N PRO A 44 7.80 20.82 4.07
CA PRO A 44 8.72 19.71 4.36
C PRO A 44 8.40 18.95 5.64
N GLU A 45 8.04 19.64 6.72
CA GLU A 45 7.71 19.05 8.01
C GLU A 45 6.47 18.15 7.95
N GLU A 46 5.44 18.53 7.21
CA GLU A 46 4.22 17.74 7.03
C GLU A 46 4.47 16.56 6.08
N ALA A 47 5.26 16.77 5.03
CA ALA A 47 5.68 15.71 4.12
C ALA A 47 6.46 14.62 4.87
N VAL A 48 7.40 14.99 5.74
CA VAL A 48 8.13 14.05 6.61
C VAL A 48 7.17 13.32 7.55
N ALA A 49 6.19 14.01 8.15
CA ALA A 49 5.20 13.36 9.01
C ALA A 49 4.38 12.29 8.25
N LEU A 50 4.02 12.55 6.98
CA LEU A 50 3.37 11.56 6.12
C LEU A 50 4.28 10.37 5.82
N LEU A 51 5.56 10.60 5.52
CA LEU A 51 6.52 9.52 5.25
C LEU A 51 6.72 8.63 6.48
N VAL A 52 6.78 9.20 7.68
CA VAL A 52 6.83 8.45 8.95
C VAL A 52 5.56 7.61 9.15
N GLN A 53 4.40 8.13 8.77
CA GLN A 53 3.15 7.35 8.84
C GLN A 53 3.16 6.19 7.83
N LEU A 54 3.68 6.39 6.62
CA LEU A 54 3.82 5.32 5.62
C LEU A 54 4.78 4.22 6.09
N ASP A 55 5.89 4.59 6.74
CA ASP A 55 6.80 3.64 7.36
C ASP A 55 6.07 2.77 8.40
N ARG A 56 5.32 3.40 9.32
CA ARG A 56 4.50 2.67 10.30
C ARG A 56 3.46 1.76 9.66
N LEU A 57 2.85 2.19 8.55
CA LEU A 57 1.92 1.34 7.78
C LEU A 57 2.61 0.08 7.27
N VAL A 58 3.86 0.15 6.79
CA VAL A 58 4.60 -1.06 6.39
C VAL A 58 4.75 -2.03 7.56
N GLN A 59 5.07 -1.54 8.75
CA GLN A 59 5.17 -2.40 9.94
C GLN A 59 3.83 -3.05 10.28
N ILE A 60 2.72 -2.31 10.12
CA ILE A 60 1.36 -2.83 10.31
C ILE A 60 1.01 -3.91 9.27
N ILE A 61 1.45 -3.78 8.02
CA ILE A 61 1.22 -4.78 6.97
C ILE A 61 1.86 -6.14 7.31
N GLU A 62 2.96 -6.13 8.06
CA GLU A 62 3.61 -7.35 8.54
C GLU A 62 2.93 -7.96 9.78
N ALA A 63 2.03 -7.21 10.44
CA ALA A 63 1.30 -7.70 11.60
C ALA A 63 0.31 -8.85 11.25
N PRO A 64 -0.08 -9.68 12.24
CA PRO A 64 -1.02 -10.78 12.02
C PRO A 64 -2.37 -10.35 11.44
N LEU A 65 -2.83 -9.13 11.75
CA LEU A 65 -4.08 -8.58 11.22
C LEU A 65 -4.11 -8.54 9.68
N PHE A 66 -2.95 -8.42 9.04
CA PHE A 66 -2.79 -8.32 7.59
C PHE A 66 -2.42 -9.65 6.92
N VAL A 67 -2.55 -10.79 7.61
CA VAL A 67 -2.39 -12.12 6.98
C VAL A 67 -3.27 -12.28 5.73
N PRO A 68 -4.57 -11.92 5.73
CA PRO A 68 -5.40 -12.09 4.52
C PRO A 68 -4.86 -11.31 3.32
N LEU A 69 -4.42 -10.06 3.53
CA LEU A 69 -3.80 -9.26 2.48
C LEU A 69 -2.54 -9.92 1.92
N ARG A 70 -1.69 -10.48 2.78
CA ARG A 70 -0.47 -11.17 2.35
C ARG A 70 -0.76 -12.47 1.59
N LEU A 71 -1.86 -13.15 1.87
CA LEU A 71 -2.32 -14.30 1.08
C LEU A 71 -2.83 -13.86 -0.29
N HIS A 72 -3.57 -12.76 -0.37
CA HIS A 72 -4.06 -12.20 -1.65
C HIS A 72 -2.94 -11.80 -2.61
N LEU A 73 -1.72 -11.56 -2.12
CA LEU A 73 -0.54 -11.34 -2.97
C LEU A 73 -0.19 -12.55 -3.85
N LEU A 74 -0.61 -13.76 -3.48
CA LEU A 74 -0.41 -14.97 -4.28
C LEU A 74 -1.34 -15.02 -5.50
N GLU A 75 -2.38 -14.19 -5.54
CA GLU A 75 -3.41 -14.19 -6.58
C GLU A 75 -3.52 -12.83 -7.30
N PRO A 76 -2.44 -12.37 -7.95
CA PRO A 76 -2.41 -11.02 -8.53
C PRO A 76 -3.39 -10.86 -9.70
N ALA A 77 -3.78 -11.94 -10.38
CA ALA A 77 -4.84 -11.90 -11.40
C ALA A 77 -6.22 -11.54 -10.80
N VAL A 78 -6.48 -11.93 -9.55
CA VAL A 78 -7.73 -11.63 -8.83
C VAL A 78 -7.62 -10.27 -8.12
N HIS A 79 -6.43 -9.95 -7.60
CA HIS A 79 -6.17 -8.72 -6.85
C HIS A 79 -5.08 -7.83 -7.48
N PRO A 80 -5.24 -7.39 -8.75
CA PRO A 80 -4.19 -6.65 -9.46
C PRO A 80 -3.89 -5.29 -8.81
N TYR A 81 -4.91 -4.65 -8.24
CA TYR A 81 -4.77 -3.36 -7.55
C TYR A 81 -3.98 -3.47 -6.24
N LEU A 82 -3.96 -4.65 -5.58
CA LEU A 82 -3.19 -4.84 -4.35
C LEU A 82 -1.70 -4.71 -4.64
N VAL A 83 -1.22 -5.45 -5.64
CA VAL A 83 0.19 -5.41 -6.05
C VAL A 83 0.58 -3.99 -6.45
N LYS A 84 -0.25 -3.33 -7.27
CA LYS A 84 0.00 -1.94 -7.69
C LYS A 84 0.02 -0.97 -6.50
N ALA A 85 -0.92 -1.08 -5.56
CA ALA A 85 -0.97 -0.22 -4.38
C ALA A 85 0.28 -0.39 -3.51
N LEU A 86 0.73 -1.62 -3.25
CA LEU A 86 1.91 -1.87 -2.43
C LEU A 86 3.21 -1.43 -3.11
N TYR A 87 3.37 -1.64 -4.41
CA TYR A 87 4.50 -1.05 -5.14
C TYR A 87 4.44 0.48 -5.17
N SER A 88 3.24 1.07 -5.22
CA SER A 88 3.08 2.53 -5.12
C SER A 88 3.54 3.04 -3.76
N VAL A 89 3.13 2.38 -2.66
CA VAL A 89 3.66 2.69 -1.31
C VAL A 89 5.18 2.56 -1.28
N LEU A 90 5.73 1.48 -1.83
CA LEU A 90 7.17 1.25 -1.90
C LEU A 90 7.91 2.42 -2.58
N MET A 91 7.36 2.97 -3.66
CA MET A 91 7.97 4.10 -4.40
C MET A 91 7.84 5.45 -3.69
N LEU A 92 6.94 5.59 -2.71
CA LEU A 92 6.82 6.81 -1.90
C LEU A 92 7.78 6.81 -0.71
N LEU A 93 8.24 5.64 -0.28
CA LEU A 93 9.11 5.51 0.88
C LEU A 93 10.54 5.95 0.58
N PRO A 94 11.24 6.60 1.53
CA PRO A 94 12.69 6.72 1.46
C PRO A 94 13.35 5.33 1.53
N GLN A 95 14.58 5.19 1.03
CA GLN A 95 15.34 3.93 1.00
C GLN A 95 15.85 3.50 2.39
N GLY A 96 14.91 3.22 3.30
CA GLY A 96 15.19 2.78 4.67
C GLY A 96 14.64 1.38 4.98
N GLU A 97 14.46 1.09 6.27
CA GLU A 97 14.04 -0.23 6.74
C GLU A 97 12.65 -0.62 6.24
N ALA A 98 11.67 0.29 6.29
CA ALA A 98 10.33 0.04 5.75
C ALA A 98 10.37 -0.33 4.26
N PHE A 99 11.19 0.38 3.47
CA PHE A 99 11.36 0.08 2.06
C PHE A 99 11.87 -1.35 1.86
N GLU A 100 12.94 -1.75 2.57
CA GLU A 100 13.48 -3.10 2.43
C GLU A 100 12.55 -4.19 2.99
N THR A 101 11.79 -3.91 4.03
CA THR A 101 10.76 -4.83 4.56
C THR A 101 9.66 -5.08 3.53
N LEU A 102 9.06 -4.02 2.99
CA LEU A 102 8.02 -4.15 1.97
C LEU A 102 8.56 -4.78 0.66
N ARG A 103 9.78 -4.39 0.26
CA ARG A 103 10.45 -4.97 -0.90
C ARG A 103 10.67 -6.48 -0.76
N ARG A 104 11.13 -6.94 0.42
CA ARG A 104 11.31 -8.38 0.70
C ARG A 104 9.97 -9.12 0.64
N ARG A 105 8.91 -8.55 1.20
CA ARG A 105 7.54 -9.10 1.12
C ARG A 105 7.10 -9.27 -0.33
N LEU A 106 7.23 -8.24 -1.15
CA LEU A 106 6.85 -8.29 -2.56
C LEU A 106 7.73 -9.26 -3.37
N LYS A 107 9.03 -9.35 -3.09
CA LYS A 107 9.93 -10.33 -3.72
C LYS A 107 9.64 -11.78 -3.36
N SER A 108 9.03 -12.03 -2.20
CA SER A 108 8.62 -13.39 -1.80
C SER A 108 7.44 -13.93 -2.59
N VAL A 109 6.73 -13.09 -3.34
CA VAL A 109 5.63 -13.49 -4.21
C VAL A 109 6.20 -14.19 -5.45
N PRO A 110 5.76 -15.42 -5.79
CA PRO A 110 6.28 -16.15 -6.93
C PRO A 110 6.07 -15.38 -8.25
N VAL A 111 7.13 -15.26 -9.06
CA VAL A 111 7.08 -14.61 -10.38
C VAL A 111 6.03 -15.25 -11.29
N SER A 112 5.79 -16.56 -11.16
CA SER A 112 4.73 -17.28 -11.87
C SER A 112 3.33 -16.76 -11.57
N SER A 113 3.11 -16.22 -10.37
CA SER A 113 1.86 -15.57 -10.01
C SER A 113 1.75 -14.23 -10.73
N MET A 114 2.83 -13.43 -10.76
CA MET A 114 2.86 -12.12 -11.42
C MET A 114 2.73 -12.20 -12.95
N LEU A 115 3.25 -13.24 -13.59
CA LEU A 115 3.11 -13.45 -15.04
C LEU A 115 1.64 -13.57 -15.47
N ARG A 116 0.72 -13.99 -14.58
CA ARG A 116 -0.72 -14.04 -14.87
C ARG A 116 -1.40 -12.66 -14.97
N LEU A 117 -0.71 -11.57 -14.60
CA LEU A 117 -1.19 -10.20 -14.83
C LEU A 117 -1.18 -9.82 -16.31
N TYR A 118 -0.35 -10.49 -17.12
CA TYR A 118 -0.31 -10.32 -18.56
C TYR A 118 -0.94 -11.57 -19.18
N PRO A 119 -2.09 -11.46 -19.88
CA PRO A 119 -2.57 -12.58 -20.68
C PRO A 119 -1.49 -12.93 -21.70
N SER A 120 -1.21 -14.22 -21.89
CA SER A 120 -0.40 -14.67 -23.02
C SER A 120 -1.05 -14.15 -24.31
N PRO A 121 -0.24 -13.72 -25.31
CA PRO A 121 -0.76 -13.23 -26.58
C PRO A 121 -1.64 -14.26 -27.30
#